data_AF-A0A950SUQ1-F1
#
_entry.id   AF-A0A950SUQ1-F1
#
_cell.length_a   1.000
_cell.length_b   1.000
_cell.length_c   1.000
_cell.angle_alpha   90.00
_cell.angle_beta   90.00
_cell.angle_gamma   90.00
#
_symmetry.space_group_name_H-M   'P 1'
#
loop_
_entity.id
_entity.type
_entity.pdbx_description
1 polymer ?
#
loop_
_entity_poly.entity_id
_entity_poly.type
_entity_poly.pdbx_seq_one_letter_code
_entity_poly.pdbx_strand_id
1 'polypeptide(L)' 'MALKRMVLQIGMGTDIRGADYTKAAVRALRDALWHNSLSVADALGLPADSMQVEVTIGVPRPDRV' A
#
# COMPACT_ATOMS: atom_id res chain seq x y z
N MET A 1 -5.17 -21.88 5.58
CA MET A 1 -3.71 -21.82 5.85
C MET A 1 -3.31 -20.36 6.04
N ALA A 2 -2.29 -20.06 6.83
CA ALA A 2 -1.79 -18.70 6.97
C ALA A 2 -1.09 -18.25 5.66
N LEU A 3 -1.34 -17.01 5.24
CA LEU A 3 -0.62 -16.41 4.11
C LEU A 3 0.85 -16.17 4.48
N LYS A 4 1.76 -16.42 3.53
CA LYS A 4 3.19 -16.10 3.68
C LYS A 4 3.48 -14.77 3.00
N ARG A 5 4.05 -13.80 3.74
CA ARG A 5 4.43 -12.50 3.17
C ARG A 5 5.57 -12.68 2.17
N MET A 6 5.36 -12.22 0.94
CA MET A 6 6.35 -12.27 -0.14
C MET A 6 7.08 -10.94 -0.31
N VAL A 7 6.37 -9.82 -0.15
CA VAL A 7 6.88 -8.47 -0.36
C VAL A 7 6.32 -7.56 0.73
N LEU A 8 7.13 -6.58 1.16
CA LEU A 8 6.69 -5.45 1.97
C LEU A 8 7.13 -4.16 1.28
N GLN A 9 6.17 -3.29 0.98
CA GLN A 9 6.44 -1.95 0.46
C GLN A 9 5.96 -0.92 1.48
N ILE A 10 6.76 0.12 1.68
CA ILE A 10 6.50 1.17 2.66
C ILE A 10 6.62 2.50 1.92
N GLY A 11 5.70 3.42 2.19
CA GLY A 11 5.69 4.75 1.62
C GLY A 11 5.11 5.75 2.61
N MET A 12 5.31 7.03 2.32
CA MET A 12 4.83 8.13 3.15
C MET A 12 4.03 9.13 2.33
N GLY A 13 2.97 9.67 2.92
CA GLY A 13 2.12 10.67 2.31
C GLY A 13 1.71 11.72 3.33
N THR A 14 1.65 12.98 2.90
CA THR A 14 1.25 14.10 3.74
C THR A 14 0.19 14.94 3.06
N ASP A 15 -0.72 15.54 3.83
CA ASP A 15 -1.56 16.64 3.37
C ASP A 15 -1.36 17.87 4.26
N ILE A 16 -0.30 18.62 3.93
CA ILE A 16 0.25 19.69 4.79
C ILE A 16 -0.74 20.84 5.00
N ARG A 17 -1.62 21.10 4.02
CA ARG A 17 -2.52 22.27 4.04
C ARG A 17 -3.99 21.94 4.29
N GLY A 18 -4.45 20.77 3.88
CA GLY A 18 -5.87 20.41 3.93
C GLY A 18 -6.28 19.63 5.18
N ALA A 19 -5.32 19.12 5.97
CA ALA A 19 -5.60 18.21 7.09
C ALA A 19 -6.48 17.01 6.71
N ASP A 20 -6.41 16.59 5.44
CA ASP A 20 -7.19 15.50 4.87
C ASP A 20 -6.42 14.18 5.04
N TYR A 21 -6.88 13.38 6.00
CA TYR A 21 -6.26 12.11 6.37
C TYR A 21 -6.39 11.06 5.27
N THR A 22 -7.51 11.03 4.55
CA THR A 22 -7.70 10.17 3.36
C THR A 22 -6.71 10.52 2.27
N LYS A 23 -6.51 11.82 1.98
CA LYS A 23 -5.53 12.26 0.98
C LYS A 23 -4.09 11.91 1.39
N ALA A 24 -3.74 12.06 2.66
CA ALA A 24 -2.44 11.64 3.17
C ALA A 24 -2.23 10.12 3.02
N ALA A 25 -3.23 9.32 3.37
CA ALA A 25 -3.23 7.86 3.25
C ALA A 25 -3.05 7.39 1.79
N VAL A 26 -3.81 7.97 0.84
CA VAL A 26 -3.69 7.66 -0.59
C VAL A 26 -2.31 8.04 -1.13
N ARG A 27 -1.75 9.19 -0.70
CA ARG A 27 -0.39 9.58 -1.07
C ARG A 27 0.64 8.58 -0.56
N ALA A 28 0.49 8.08 0.68
CA ALA A 28 1.39 7.09 1.24
C ALA A 28 1.34 5.76 0.48
N LEU A 29 0.15 5.30 0.12
CA LEU A 29 -0.02 4.09 -0.69
C LEU A 29 0.59 4.27 -2.09
N ARG A 30 0.36 5.43 -2.73
CA ARG A 30 0.95 5.74 -4.03
C ARG A 30 2.46 5.75 -3.97
N ASP A 31 3.04 6.42 -2.97
CA ASP A 31 4.49 6.46 -2.76
C ASP A 31 5.06 5.04 -2.57
N ALA A 32 4.40 4.19 -1.77
CA ALA A 32 4.83 2.81 -1.56
C ALA A 32 4.89 1.99 -2.86
N LEU A 33 3.96 2.22 -3.79
CA LEU A 33 3.85 1.45 -5.03
C LEU A 33 4.62 2.06 -6.22
N TRP A 34 4.85 3.37 -6.24
CA TRP A 34 5.33 4.07 -7.44
C TRP A 34 6.78 3.75 -7.79
N HIS A 35 7.61 3.45 -6.79
CA HIS A 35 9.06 3.28 -6.99
C HIS A 35 9.45 1.84 -7.36
N ASN A 36 8.51 0.90 -7.35
CA ASN A 36 8.78 -0.51 -7.61
C ASN A 36 7.82 -1.09 -8.65
N SER A 37 8.31 -2.05 -9.43
CA SER A 37 7.47 -2.92 -10.25
C SER A 37 7.56 -4.34 -9.71
N LEU A 38 6.42 -4.96 -9.41
CA LEU A 38 6.37 -6.32 -8.86
C LEU A 38 6.13 -7.35 -9.96
N SER A 39 7.13 -8.22 -10.18
CA SER A 39 7.03 -9.39 -11.06
C SER A 39 6.82 -10.71 -10.31
N VAL A 40 6.51 -10.66 -9.01
CA VAL A 40 6.40 -11.85 -8.15
C VAL A 40 5.25 -12.77 -8.56
N ALA A 41 4.13 -12.23 -9.05
CA ALA A 41 3.01 -13.02 -9.56
C ALA A 41 3.41 -13.79 -10.82
N ASP A 42 4.05 -13.10 -11.77
CA ASP A 42 4.55 -13.69 -13.01
C ASP A 42 5.57 -14.80 -12.73
N ALA A 43 6.50 -14.58 -11.79
CA ALA A 43 7.50 -15.56 -11.39
C ALA A 43 6.89 -16.84 -10.79
N LEU A 44 5.68 -16.76 -10.24
CA LEU A 44 4.92 -17.89 -9.72
C LEU A 44 3.92 -18.47 -10.73
N GLY A 45 3.86 -17.93 -11.95
CA GLY A 45 2.90 -18.35 -12.98
C GLY A 45 1.45 -18.04 -12.64
N LEU A 46 1.21 -17.02 -11.82
CA LEU A 46 -0.11 -16.61 -11.35
C LEU A 46 -0.52 -15.25 -11.96
N PRO A 47 -1.82 -15.00 -12.17
CA PRO A 47 -2.27 -13.67 -12.60
C PRO A 47 -2.06 -12.65 -11.49
N ALA A 48 -1.72 -11.41 -11.83
CA ALA A 48 -1.51 -10.33 -10.86
C ALA A 48 -2.72 -10.11 -9.93
N ASP A 49 -3.94 -10.25 -10.45
CA ASP A 49 -5.19 -10.12 -9.69
C ASP A 49 -5.39 -11.20 -8.61
N SER A 50 -4.57 -12.26 -8.62
CA SER A 50 -4.57 -13.26 -7.54
C SER A 50 -3.72 -12.87 -6.32
N MET A 51 -2.97 -11.77 -6.41
CA MET A 51 -2.15 -11.30 -5.29
C MET A 51 -3.03 -10.88 -4.11
N GLN A 52 -2.76 -11.47 -2.95
CA GLN A 52 -3.36 -11.03 -1.69
C GLN A 52 -2.60 -9.80 -1.18
N VAL A 53 -3.29 -8.67 -1.08
CA VAL A 53 -2.70 -7.39 -0.66
C VAL A 53 -3.30 -6.97 0.68
N GLU A 54 -2.44 -6.81 1.68
CA GLU A 54 -2.78 -6.24 2.97
C GLU A 54 -2.18 -4.83 3.08
N VAL A 55 -3.02 -3.83 3.31
CA VAL A 55 -2.59 -2.43 3.46
C VAL A 55 -2.78 -2.00 4.90
N THR A 56 -1.68 -1.69 5.58
CA THR A 56 -1.69 -1.11 6.92
C THR A 56 -1.34 0.37 6.82
N ILE A 57 -2.22 1.24 7.31
CA ILE A 57 -2.04 2.70 7.24
C ILE A 57 -1.95 3.27 8.65
N GLY A 58 -0.85 4.00 8.93
CA GLY A 58 -0.71 4.84 10.11
C GLY A 58 -0.95 6.30 9.76
N VAL A 59 -1.95 6.92 10.38
CA VAL A 59 -2.29 8.34 10.16
C VAL A 59 -2.92 8.93 11.43
N PRO A 60 -2.81 10.24 11.69
CA PRO A 60 -3.57 10.85 12.78
C PRO A 60 -5.09 10.74 12.52
N ARG A 61 -5.89 10.51 13.56
CA ARG A 61 -7.36 10.31 13.48
C ARG A 61 -7.75 9.26 12.41
N PRO A 62 -7.37 7.98 12.60
CA PRO A 62 -7.64 6.92 11.63
C PRO A 62 -9.14 6.69 11.37
N ASP A 63 -10.02 7.14 12.28
CA ASP A 63 -11.48 7.16 12.13
C ASP A 63 -12.00 8.08 11.02
N ARG A 64 -11.12 8.91 10.43
CA ARG A 64 -11.45 9.90 9.39
C ARG A 64 -10.84 9.59 8.02
N VAL A 65 -10.43 8.34 7.79
CA VAL A 65 -9.86 7.86 6.53
C VAL A 65 -10.92 7.23 5.65
#